data_AF-A5HVD3-F1
#
_entry.id   AF-A5HVD3-F1
#
_cell.length_a   1.000
_cell.length_b   1.000
_cell.length_c   1.000
_cell.angle_alpha   90.00
_cell.angle_beta   90.00
_cell.angle_gamma   90.00
#
_symmetry.space_group_name_H-M   'P 1'
#
loop_
_entity.id
_entity.type
_entity.pdbx_description
1 polymer ?
#
loop_
_entity_poly.entity_id
_entity_poly.type
_entity_poly.pdbx_seq_one_letter_code
_entity_poly.pdbx_strand_id
1 'polypeptide(L)'
;HAPDIISVCEHPNVLPSSTNPSRPYTLNTLDEHLDMVMVCHHLSKDIPEDVAFAESRIRAETIAAEDVLHDIGAISMMSSDSQAMGRCGEVVLRTWHTAHKNKLQRGVLPEDEGTGCDNFRAKRYVSKYTINPAIAQGMSHVIGSVEVGKVADLVLWKFAQFGVKPNLILKSGMIARAQMGDANGSIPTIEPILSRPMWPNTSIIFVSQSSVDDGVIGTYDIKKRVEPVKNCRNIGKEDMKFNDTMPKMHVDPEIQTVEANGMVCDADPIDTLPLCQDYFIY
;
A
#
# COMPACT_ATOMS: atom_id res chain seq x y z
N HIS A 1 -19.93 3.24 -8.09
CA HIS A 1 -20.37 1.90 -8.48
C HIS A 1 -20.40 1.04 -7.23
N ALA A 2 -21.56 1.00 -6.57
CA ALA A 2 -21.81 0.07 -5.49
C ALA A 2 -22.72 -1.03 -6.06
N PRO A 3 -22.44 -2.32 -5.83
CA PRO A 3 -21.37 -2.88 -4.97
C PRO A 3 -20.08 -3.28 -5.72
N ASP A 4 -20.03 -3.10 -7.04
CA ASP A 4 -19.21 -3.91 -7.96
C ASP A 4 -17.92 -3.24 -8.49
N ILE A 5 -17.50 -2.11 -7.90
CA ILE A 5 -16.28 -1.41 -8.36
C ILE A 5 -15.03 -2.30 -8.35
N ILE A 6 -14.97 -3.34 -7.52
CA ILE A 6 -13.84 -4.27 -7.44
C ILE A 6 -13.60 -5.03 -8.76
N SER A 7 -14.61 -5.16 -9.61
CA SER A 7 -14.54 -5.83 -10.91
C SER A 7 -13.57 -5.16 -11.89
N VAL A 8 -13.21 -3.89 -11.68
CA VAL A 8 -12.24 -3.17 -12.53
C VAL A 8 -10.87 -3.85 -12.61
N CYS A 9 -10.55 -4.75 -11.67
CA CYS A 9 -9.31 -5.52 -11.67
C CYS A 9 -9.17 -6.47 -12.87
N GLU A 10 -10.26 -6.78 -13.59
CA GLU A 10 -10.26 -7.64 -14.77
C GLU A 10 -9.76 -6.94 -16.05
N HIS A 11 -9.69 -5.61 -16.05
CA HIS A 11 -9.43 -4.85 -17.27
C HIS A 11 -7.93 -4.58 -17.49
N PRO A 12 -7.43 -4.71 -18.75
CA PRO A 12 -6.01 -4.53 -19.06
C PRO A 12 -5.51 -3.10 -18.93
N ASN A 13 -6.39 -2.11 -19.04
CA ASN A 13 -6.05 -0.69 -18.96
C ASN A 13 -6.23 -0.10 -17.54
N VAL A 14 -6.57 -0.91 -16.54
CA VAL A 14 -6.76 -0.48 -15.16
C VAL A 14 -5.56 -0.89 -14.31
N LEU A 15 -5.04 0.04 -13.52
CA LEU A 15 -3.94 -0.19 -12.56
C LEU A 15 -4.50 -0.12 -11.13
N PRO A 16 -5.07 -1.21 -10.60
CA PRO A 16 -5.82 -1.18 -9.34
C PRO A 16 -4.90 -1.03 -8.13
N SER A 17 -5.32 -0.18 -7.19
CA SER A 17 -4.69 0.00 -5.88
C SER A 17 -5.71 -0.09 -4.76
N SER A 18 -5.27 -0.59 -3.60
CA SER A 18 -6.04 -0.51 -2.36
C SER A 18 -5.55 0.63 -1.47
N THR A 19 -6.45 1.13 -0.62
CA THR A 19 -6.11 1.96 0.54
C THR A 19 -6.00 1.06 1.77
N ASN A 20 -5.33 1.51 2.82
CA ASN A 20 -4.86 0.60 3.86
C ASN A 20 -5.79 0.29 5.05
N PRO A 21 -6.89 1.01 5.36
CA PRO A 21 -7.67 0.67 6.55
C PRO A 21 -8.40 -0.66 6.47
N SER A 22 -8.82 -1.08 5.27
CA SER A 22 -9.47 -2.37 5.07
C SER A 22 -8.49 -3.55 5.15
N ARG A 23 -7.18 -3.28 5.29
CA ARG A 23 -6.12 -4.27 5.12
C ARG A 23 -5.49 -4.73 6.44
N PRO A 24 -5.34 -6.05 6.64
CA PRO A 24 -6.23 -7.08 6.12
C PRO A 24 -7.63 -6.97 6.75
N TYR A 25 -8.55 -7.82 6.32
CA TYR A 25 -9.84 -7.97 6.99
C TYR A 25 -9.67 -8.59 8.39
N THR A 26 -10.09 -7.86 9.41
CA THR A 26 -10.05 -8.22 10.84
C THR A 26 -11.42 -8.12 11.48
N LEU A 27 -11.57 -8.63 12.71
CA LEU A 27 -12.85 -8.56 13.45
C LEU A 27 -13.39 -7.14 13.62
N ASN A 28 -12.52 -6.14 13.79
CA ASN A 28 -12.94 -4.74 14.00
C ASN A 28 -13.13 -3.96 12.69
N THR A 29 -12.81 -4.54 11.53
CA THR A 29 -12.76 -3.79 10.27
C THR A 29 -14.13 -3.22 9.89
N LEU A 30 -15.20 -4.02 10.00
CA LEU A 30 -16.54 -3.58 9.59
C LEU A 30 -17.08 -2.47 10.49
N ASP A 31 -17.05 -2.68 11.80
CA ASP A 31 -17.54 -1.70 12.77
C ASP A 31 -16.79 -0.38 12.65
N GLU A 32 -15.46 -0.42 12.51
CA GLU A 32 -14.65 0.78 12.29
C GLU A 32 -15.07 1.52 11.01
N HIS A 33 -15.22 0.81 9.90
CA HIS A 33 -15.48 1.44 8.60
C HIS A 33 -16.91 1.97 8.49
N LEU A 34 -17.88 1.29 9.08
CA LEU A 34 -19.27 1.72 9.07
C LEU A 34 -19.39 3.07 9.79
N ASP A 35 -18.88 3.17 11.03
CA ASP A 35 -18.90 4.42 11.79
C ASP A 35 -18.07 5.52 11.11
N MET A 36 -16.90 5.17 10.56
CA MET A 36 -16.05 6.10 9.80
C MET A 36 -16.79 6.72 8.61
N VAL A 37 -17.50 5.92 7.80
CA VAL A 37 -18.28 6.43 6.67
C VAL A 37 -19.40 7.35 7.14
N MET A 38 -20.10 6.97 8.21
CA MET A 38 -21.18 7.77 8.77
C MET A 38 -20.69 9.13 9.24
N VAL A 39 -19.59 9.18 9.99
CA VAL A 39 -18.98 10.43 10.44
C VAL A 39 -18.51 11.27 9.26
N CYS A 40 -17.76 10.70 8.31
CA CYS A 40 -17.19 11.45 7.18
C CYS A 40 -18.25 12.07 6.27
N HIS A 41 -19.42 11.43 6.14
CA HIS A 41 -20.51 11.90 5.28
C HIS A 41 -21.63 12.60 6.07
N HIS A 42 -21.45 12.80 7.37
CA HIS A 42 -22.44 13.40 8.27
C HIS A 42 -23.81 12.70 8.23
N LEU A 43 -23.78 11.36 8.14
CA LEU A 43 -24.96 10.51 8.08
C LEU A 43 -25.55 10.31 9.49
N SER A 44 -26.86 10.05 9.54
CA SER A 44 -27.55 9.73 10.77
C SER A 44 -27.95 8.25 10.83
N LYS A 45 -27.67 7.60 11.95
CA LYS A 45 -28.16 6.24 12.25
C LYS A 45 -29.67 6.16 12.42
N ASP A 46 -30.32 7.31 12.61
CA ASP A 46 -31.77 7.40 12.79
C ASP A 46 -32.51 7.57 11.44
N ILE A 47 -31.77 7.69 10.32
CA ILE A 47 -32.32 7.80 8.96
C ILE A 47 -32.04 6.47 8.23
N PRO A 48 -33.08 5.68 7.88
CA PRO A 48 -32.90 4.39 7.22
C PRO A 48 -32.13 4.46 5.90
N GLU A 49 -32.32 5.52 5.11
CA GLU A 49 -31.64 5.73 3.83
C GLU A 49 -30.14 5.98 4.00
N ASP A 50 -29.75 6.65 5.09
CA ASP A 50 -28.34 6.90 5.44
C ASP A 50 -27.65 5.62 5.86
N VAL A 51 -28.34 4.77 6.65
CA VAL A 51 -27.86 3.43 7.01
C VAL A 51 -27.72 2.56 5.77
N ALA A 52 -28.74 2.52 4.91
CA ALA A 52 -28.70 1.77 3.65
C ALA A 52 -27.56 2.23 2.73
N PHE A 53 -27.29 3.54 2.67
CA PHE A 53 -26.14 4.06 1.94
C PHE A 53 -24.81 3.57 2.53
N ALA A 54 -24.65 3.62 3.86
CA ALA A 54 -23.43 3.18 4.53
C ALA A 54 -23.19 1.66 4.33
N GLU A 55 -24.23 0.83 4.51
CA GLU A 55 -24.19 -0.63 4.30
C GLU A 55 -23.95 -0.98 2.82
N SER A 56 -24.48 -0.19 1.88
CA SER A 56 -24.18 -0.39 0.46
C SER A 56 -22.71 -0.19 0.13
N ARG A 57 -21.96 0.55 0.96
CA ARG A 57 -20.56 0.93 0.74
C ARG A 57 -19.56 0.07 1.52
N ILE A 58 -19.88 -0.29 2.76
CA ILE A 58 -19.04 -1.11 3.65
C ILE A 58 -19.55 -2.54 3.65
N ARG A 59 -18.82 -3.43 2.97
CA ARG A 59 -19.28 -4.80 2.65
C ARG A 59 -18.20 -5.80 3.02
N ALA A 60 -18.54 -6.78 3.85
CA ALA A 60 -17.62 -7.79 4.34
C ALA A 60 -17.05 -8.63 3.19
N GLU A 61 -17.90 -8.98 2.25
CA GLU A 61 -17.63 -9.83 1.10
C GLU A 61 -16.56 -9.17 0.21
N THR A 62 -16.72 -7.90 -0.15
CA THR A 62 -15.73 -7.20 -0.98
C THR A 62 -14.43 -6.90 -0.22
N ILE A 63 -14.49 -6.69 1.09
CA ILE A 63 -13.30 -6.47 1.94
C ILE A 63 -12.48 -7.77 2.10
N ALA A 64 -13.16 -8.90 2.28
CA ALA A 64 -12.56 -10.23 2.31
C ALA A 64 -11.96 -10.60 0.95
N ALA A 65 -12.72 -10.37 -0.14
CA ALA A 65 -12.25 -10.61 -1.49
C ALA A 65 -11.00 -9.80 -1.84
N GLU A 66 -10.90 -8.55 -1.38
CA GLU A 66 -9.73 -7.71 -1.56
C GLU A 66 -8.45 -8.34 -0.98
N ASP A 67 -8.53 -9.11 0.13
CA ASP A 67 -7.35 -9.83 0.67
C ASP A 67 -6.87 -10.91 -0.31
N VAL A 68 -7.81 -11.67 -0.88
CA VAL A 68 -7.52 -12.73 -1.86
C VAL A 68 -6.97 -12.15 -3.16
N LEU A 69 -7.59 -11.07 -3.67
CA LEU A 69 -7.18 -10.40 -4.90
C LEU A 69 -5.76 -9.81 -4.79
N HIS A 70 -5.33 -9.39 -3.59
CA HIS A 70 -3.94 -9.04 -3.35
C HIS A 70 -3.00 -10.23 -3.48
N ASP A 71 -3.35 -11.38 -2.90
CA ASP A 71 -2.47 -12.55 -2.85
C ASP A 71 -2.30 -13.23 -4.21
N ILE A 72 -3.34 -13.22 -5.05
CA ILE A 72 -3.27 -13.72 -6.43
C ILE A 72 -2.66 -12.69 -7.41
N GLY A 73 -2.39 -11.46 -6.97
CA GLY A 73 -1.81 -10.42 -7.81
C GLY A 73 -2.81 -9.71 -8.75
N ALA A 74 -4.10 -9.75 -8.45
CA ALA A 74 -5.13 -9.01 -9.18
C ALA A 74 -5.21 -7.53 -8.76
N ILE A 75 -4.82 -7.19 -7.52
CA ILE A 75 -4.59 -5.81 -7.09
C ILE A 75 -3.09 -5.53 -7.06
N SER A 76 -2.67 -4.44 -7.70
CA SER A 76 -1.26 -4.22 -8.03
C SER A 76 -0.53 -3.29 -7.09
N MET A 77 -1.25 -2.50 -6.29
CA MET A 77 -0.66 -1.45 -5.46
C MET A 77 -1.33 -1.32 -4.09
N MET A 78 -0.57 -0.83 -3.12
CA MET A 78 -1.01 -0.47 -1.78
C MET A 78 -0.72 1.02 -1.53
N SER A 79 -1.70 1.74 -1.02
CA SER A 79 -1.63 3.18 -0.74
C SER A 79 -2.25 3.50 0.62
N SER A 80 -2.10 4.75 1.09
CA SER A 80 -2.63 5.15 2.40
C SER A 80 -4.08 5.62 2.32
N ASP A 81 -4.34 6.66 1.54
CA ASP A 81 -5.47 7.60 1.64
C ASP A 81 -5.39 8.51 2.88
N SER A 82 -4.23 9.15 3.04
CA SER A 82 -3.80 9.79 4.28
C SER A 82 -4.83 10.78 4.85
N GLN A 83 -5.34 10.47 6.05
CA GLN A 83 -6.35 11.25 6.79
C GLN A 83 -7.70 11.42 6.07
N ALA A 84 -7.95 10.64 5.01
CA ALA A 84 -9.17 10.68 4.21
C ALA A 84 -9.71 9.26 4.02
N MET A 85 -9.94 8.54 5.12
CA MET A 85 -10.15 7.09 5.16
C MET A 85 -8.86 6.28 4.93
N GLY A 86 -7.76 6.70 5.58
CA GLY A 86 -6.45 6.08 5.39
C GLY A 86 -5.36 6.54 6.35
N ARG A 87 -4.35 5.69 6.53
CA ARG A 87 -3.30 5.87 7.55
C ARG A 87 -1.91 5.99 6.90
N CYS A 88 -1.32 7.19 6.88
CA CYS A 88 -0.07 7.45 6.15
C CYS A 88 1.13 6.61 6.60
N GLY A 89 1.22 6.28 7.89
CA GLY A 89 2.33 5.52 8.47
C GLY A 89 2.25 4.01 8.30
N GLU A 90 1.15 3.48 7.76
CA GLU A 90 0.84 2.04 7.84
C GLU A 90 0.87 1.31 6.49
N VAL A 91 1.21 1.97 5.38
CA VAL A 91 1.20 1.33 4.03
C VAL A 91 2.07 0.07 4.00
N VAL A 92 3.31 0.17 4.48
CA VAL A 92 4.25 -0.96 4.53
C VAL A 92 3.75 -2.04 5.49
N LEU A 93 3.38 -1.64 6.71
CA LEU A 93 2.90 -2.53 7.76
C LEU A 93 1.69 -3.37 7.29
N ARG A 94 0.67 -2.69 6.75
CA ARG A 94 -0.59 -3.29 6.31
C ARG A 94 -0.38 -4.21 5.11
N THR A 95 0.56 -3.88 4.22
CA THR A 95 0.96 -4.77 3.13
C THR A 95 1.47 -6.11 3.67
N TRP A 96 2.35 -6.09 4.68
CA TRP A 96 2.90 -7.31 5.28
C TRP A 96 1.88 -8.06 6.16
N HIS A 97 0.96 -7.35 6.83
CA HIS A 97 -0.17 -7.99 7.52
C HIS A 97 -1.05 -8.76 6.53
N THR A 98 -1.38 -8.18 5.38
CA THR A 98 -2.16 -8.88 4.33
C THR A 98 -1.41 -10.08 3.77
N ALA A 99 -0.09 -9.99 3.55
CA ALA A 99 0.71 -11.14 3.13
C ALA A 99 0.70 -12.26 4.19
N HIS A 100 0.86 -11.87 5.46
CA HIS A 100 0.86 -12.80 6.59
C HIS A 100 -0.49 -13.53 6.73
N LYS A 101 -1.60 -12.79 6.74
CA LYS A 101 -2.94 -13.38 6.84
C LYS A 101 -3.21 -14.35 5.69
N ASN A 102 -2.91 -13.95 4.45
CA ASN A 102 -3.11 -14.81 3.30
C ASN A 102 -2.25 -16.07 3.37
N LYS A 103 -1.01 -16.00 3.87
CA LYS A 103 -0.20 -17.19 4.13
C LYS A 103 -0.88 -18.13 5.12
N LEU A 104 -1.42 -17.61 6.22
CA LEU A 104 -2.09 -18.44 7.24
C LEU A 104 -3.33 -19.15 6.69
N GLN A 105 -4.17 -18.44 5.93
CA GLN A 105 -5.44 -18.99 5.45
C GLN A 105 -5.33 -19.78 4.15
N ARG A 106 -4.42 -19.39 3.26
CA ARG A 106 -4.31 -19.94 1.89
C ARG A 106 -3.08 -20.83 1.69
N GLY A 107 -2.15 -20.85 2.65
CA GLY A 107 -0.93 -21.64 2.56
C GLY A 107 0.13 -21.03 1.63
N VAL A 108 0.99 -21.88 1.09
CA VAL A 108 2.10 -21.50 0.21
C VAL A 108 1.57 -21.14 -1.18
N LEU A 109 2.14 -20.12 -1.83
CA LEU A 109 1.80 -19.81 -3.22
C LEU A 109 2.33 -20.90 -4.17
N PRO A 110 1.67 -21.16 -5.32
CA PRO A 110 2.17 -22.11 -6.32
C PRO A 110 3.62 -21.84 -6.73
N GLU A 111 4.02 -20.57 -6.85
CA GLU A 111 5.37 -20.15 -7.24
C GLU A 111 6.44 -20.37 -6.14
N ASP A 112 6.01 -20.61 -4.90
CA ASP A 112 6.87 -20.88 -3.73
C ASP A 112 6.88 -22.36 -3.32
N GLU A 113 6.11 -23.24 -3.99
CA GLU A 113 6.05 -24.67 -3.68
C GLU A 113 7.42 -25.36 -3.76
N GLY A 114 7.73 -26.19 -2.77
CA GLY A 114 8.99 -26.94 -2.70
C GLY A 114 10.24 -26.11 -2.36
N THR A 115 10.13 -24.78 -2.23
CA THR A 115 11.28 -23.91 -1.95
C THR A 115 11.65 -23.82 -0.47
N GLY A 116 10.70 -24.12 0.43
CA GLY A 116 10.86 -23.93 1.88
C GLY A 116 10.87 -22.46 2.32
N CYS A 117 10.50 -21.52 1.46
CA CYS A 117 10.44 -20.08 1.74
C CYS A 117 9.25 -19.40 1.04
N ASP A 118 8.98 -18.14 1.37
CA ASP A 118 7.86 -17.35 0.81
C ASP A 118 8.38 -16.21 -0.10
N ASN A 119 9.44 -16.49 -0.86
CA ASN A 119 10.18 -15.46 -1.59
C ASN A 119 9.35 -14.81 -2.70
N PHE A 120 8.53 -15.60 -3.40
CA PHE A 120 7.66 -15.08 -4.45
C PHE A 120 6.54 -14.25 -3.85
N ARG A 121 5.89 -14.71 -2.76
CA ARG A 121 4.93 -13.88 -2.02
C ARG A 121 5.58 -12.57 -1.56
N ALA A 122 6.78 -12.62 -0.98
CA ALA A 122 7.48 -11.42 -0.56
C ALA A 122 7.77 -10.44 -1.72
N LYS A 123 8.18 -10.95 -2.90
CA LYS A 123 8.35 -10.15 -4.13
C LYS A 123 7.04 -9.54 -4.61
N ARG A 124 5.95 -10.32 -4.61
CA ARG A 124 4.60 -9.87 -4.99
C ARG A 124 4.11 -8.73 -4.11
N TYR A 125 4.33 -8.82 -2.80
CA TYR A 125 3.85 -7.81 -1.86
C TYR A 125 4.74 -6.57 -1.78
N VAL A 126 6.08 -6.71 -1.81
CA VAL A 126 6.98 -5.55 -1.80
C VAL A 126 6.80 -4.67 -3.04
N SER A 127 6.47 -5.26 -4.20
CA SER A 127 6.26 -4.48 -5.42
C SER A 127 5.04 -3.56 -5.34
N LYS A 128 4.03 -3.88 -4.51
CA LYS A 128 2.79 -3.11 -4.34
C LYS A 128 3.00 -1.71 -3.76
N TYR A 129 4.06 -1.49 -2.98
CA TYR A 129 4.39 -0.17 -2.41
C TYR A 129 5.75 0.38 -2.87
N THR A 130 6.41 -0.28 -3.82
CA THR A 130 7.71 0.15 -4.36
C THR A 130 7.62 0.40 -5.87
N ILE A 131 7.80 -0.63 -6.69
CA ILE A 131 7.95 -0.48 -8.13
C ILE A 131 6.62 -0.22 -8.85
N ASN A 132 5.51 -0.84 -8.43
CA ASN A 132 4.23 -0.69 -9.12
C ASN A 132 3.66 0.73 -9.02
N PRO A 133 3.65 1.40 -7.84
CA PRO A 133 3.31 2.83 -7.77
C PRO A 133 4.22 3.71 -8.62
N ALA A 134 5.53 3.40 -8.68
CA ALA A 134 6.47 4.15 -9.49
C ALA A 134 6.21 3.96 -11.00
N ILE A 135 5.80 2.77 -11.45
CA ILE A 135 5.40 2.53 -12.85
C ILE A 135 4.13 3.31 -13.15
N ALA A 136 3.09 3.16 -12.34
CA ALA A 136 1.78 3.79 -12.55
C ALA A 136 1.88 5.33 -12.64
N GLN A 137 2.79 5.93 -11.88
CA GLN A 137 3.01 7.38 -11.84
C GLN A 137 4.13 7.88 -12.77
N GLY A 138 4.72 7.01 -13.60
CA GLY A 138 5.78 7.40 -14.55
C GLY A 138 7.12 7.77 -13.91
N MET A 139 7.38 7.32 -12.70
CA MET A 139 8.55 7.61 -11.87
C MET A 139 9.56 6.44 -11.82
N SER A 140 9.22 5.29 -12.41
CA SER A 140 9.99 4.04 -12.32
C SER A 140 11.41 4.10 -12.90
N HIS A 141 11.68 5.08 -13.77
CA HIS A 141 13.01 5.34 -14.32
C HIS A 141 13.97 6.00 -13.31
N VAL A 142 13.46 6.50 -12.17
CA VAL A 142 14.24 7.19 -11.14
C VAL A 142 14.19 6.45 -9.81
N ILE A 143 13.02 5.93 -9.42
CA ILE A 143 12.78 5.32 -8.09
C ILE A 143 12.01 3.99 -8.20
N GLY A 144 11.70 3.40 -7.04
CA GLY A 144 10.78 2.26 -6.91
C GLY A 144 11.45 0.90 -6.73
N SER A 145 12.78 0.80 -6.83
CA SER A 145 13.51 -0.46 -6.64
C SER A 145 15.00 -0.22 -6.42
N VAL A 146 15.68 -1.23 -5.89
CA VAL A 146 17.14 -1.23 -5.72
C VAL A 146 17.78 -1.75 -7.01
N GLU A 147 17.96 -0.87 -7.98
CA GLU A 147 18.55 -1.16 -9.29
C GLU A 147 19.63 -0.12 -9.65
N VAL A 148 20.68 -0.54 -10.35
CA VAL A 148 21.74 0.36 -10.80
C VAL A 148 21.15 1.44 -11.71
N GLY A 149 21.55 2.70 -11.47
CA GLY A 149 21.05 3.86 -12.21
C GLY A 149 19.86 4.57 -11.55
N LYS A 150 19.18 3.93 -10.58
CA LYS A 150 18.14 4.58 -9.77
C LYS A 150 18.72 5.34 -8.59
N VAL A 151 17.91 6.21 -8.02
CA VAL A 151 18.27 7.01 -6.85
C VAL A 151 18.41 6.11 -5.63
N ALA A 152 19.43 6.35 -4.81
CA ALA A 152 19.69 5.63 -3.56
C ALA A 152 18.71 6.04 -2.43
N ASP A 153 17.42 5.88 -2.68
CA ASP A 153 16.36 5.95 -1.68
C ASP A 153 16.20 4.56 -1.05
N LEU A 154 16.83 4.36 0.10
CA LEU A 154 16.96 3.04 0.74
C LEU A 154 16.42 3.07 2.15
N VAL A 155 15.80 1.98 2.59
CA VAL A 155 15.36 1.81 3.97
C VAL A 155 16.06 0.59 4.55
N LEU A 156 16.77 0.79 5.67
CA LEU A 156 17.43 -0.28 6.39
C LEU A 156 16.59 -0.67 7.59
N TRP A 157 16.38 -1.98 7.72
CA TRP A 157 15.58 -2.58 8.77
C TRP A 157 16.45 -3.46 9.65
N LYS A 158 16.21 -3.45 10.96
CA LYS A 158 16.59 -4.59 11.78
C LYS A 158 15.62 -5.72 11.44
N PHE A 159 16.12 -6.96 11.35
CA PHE A 159 15.30 -8.11 10.96
C PHE A 159 14.01 -8.21 11.79
N ALA A 160 14.12 -8.11 13.12
CA ALA A 160 12.98 -8.16 14.03
C ALA A 160 11.98 -7.00 13.87
N GLN A 161 12.35 -5.90 13.21
CA GLN A 161 11.50 -4.72 13.04
C GLN A 161 11.06 -4.49 11.59
N PHE A 162 11.32 -5.47 10.71
CA PHE A 162 10.97 -5.38 9.31
C PHE A 162 9.46 -5.11 9.14
N GLY A 163 9.13 -4.09 8.34
CA GLY A 163 7.76 -3.72 8.04
C GLY A 163 7.09 -2.78 9.06
N VAL A 164 7.68 -2.56 10.24
CA VAL A 164 7.07 -1.74 11.32
C VAL A 164 7.88 -0.49 11.68
N LYS A 165 9.14 -0.64 12.11
CA LYS A 165 9.98 0.48 12.56
C LYS A 165 11.35 0.43 11.87
N PRO A 166 11.60 1.26 10.84
CA PRO A 166 12.89 1.25 10.15
C PRO A 166 14.01 1.82 11.05
N ASN A 167 15.23 1.32 10.85
CA ASN A 167 16.41 1.77 11.58
C ASN A 167 17.02 3.03 10.95
N LEU A 168 17.16 3.04 9.61
CA LEU A 168 17.67 4.17 8.82
C LEU A 168 16.83 4.34 7.55
N ILE A 169 16.59 5.59 7.17
CA ILE A 169 15.95 5.96 5.91
C ILE A 169 16.91 6.89 5.17
N LEU A 170 17.37 6.47 3.99
CA LEU A 170 18.22 7.24 3.11
C LEU A 170 17.39 7.88 2.01
N LYS A 171 17.72 9.13 1.68
CA LYS A 171 17.17 9.87 0.55
C LYS A 171 18.32 10.33 -0.34
N SER A 172 18.37 9.83 -1.57
CA SER A 172 19.47 10.04 -2.51
C SER A 172 20.87 9.78 -1.92
N GLY A 173 21.01 8.71 -1.13
CA GLY A 173 22.27 8.32 -0.51
C GLY A 173 22.63 9.04 0.81
N MET A 174 21.84 10.03 1.23
CA MET A 174 22.03 10.71 2.52
C MET A 174 21.01 10.23 3.54
N ILE A 175 21.38 10.08 4.82
CA ILE A 175 20.44 9.70 5.88
C ILE A 175 19.45 10.85 6.09
N ALA A 176 18.16 10.57 5.88
CA ALA A 176 17.06 11.51 6.06
C ALA A 176 16.38 11.35 7.43
N ARG A 177 16.27 10.12 7.91
CA ARG A 177 15.79 9.79 9.27
C ARG A 177 16.54 8.59 9.83
N ALA A 178 16.69 8.56 11.16
CA ALA A 178 17.28 7.44 11.86
C ALA A 178 16.69 7.29 13.27
N GLN A 179 16.74 6.07 13.81
CA GLN A 179 16.52 5.84 15.23
C GLN A 179 17.71 6.40 16.02
N MET A 180 17.45 7.40 16.87
CA MET A 180 18.50 8.15 17.57
C MET A 180 18.09 8.43 19.01
N GLY A 181 19.02 8.16 19.92
CA GLY A 181 18.90 8.37 21.36
C GLY A 181 18.97 9.83 21.82
N ASP A 182 19.31 10.03 23.09
CA ASP A 182 19.63 11.32 23.69
C ASP A 182 20.85 11.95 23.01
N ALA A 183 20.71 13.21 22.59
CA ALA A 183 21.77 13.98 21.96
C ALA A 183 22.89 14.39 22.93
N ASN A 184 22.62 14.41 24.24
CA ASN A 184 23.63 14.62 25.28
C ASN A 184 24.22 13.29 25.81
N GLY A 185 23.72 12.15 25.34
CA GLY A 185 24.27 10.84 25.66
C GLY A 185 25.69 10.70 25.14
N SER A 186 26.54 9.93 25.83
CA SER A 186 27.92 9.67 25.41
C SER A 186 28.02 8.87 24.09
N ILE A 187 26.94 8.19 23.70
CA ILE A 187 26.79 7.39 22.48
C ILE A 187 25.35 7.53 21.94
N PRO A 188 25.10 7.29 20.64
CA PRO A 188 23.79 7.54 20.01
C PRO A 188 22.65 6.60 20.43
N THR A 189 22.94 5.62 21.28
CA THR A 189 22.00 4.58 21.74
C THR A 189 21.50 4.80 23.18
N ILE A 190 21.86 5.92 23.82
CA ILE A 190 21.31 6.28 25.13
C ILE A 190 19.83 6.64 24.97
N GLU A 191 18.95 6.05 25.77
CA GLU A 191 17.50 6.32 25.71
C GLU A 191 17.17 7.79 26.03
N PRO A 192 16.09 8.37 25.45
CA PRO A 192 15.07 7.74 24.62
C PRO A 192 15.41 7.68 23.12
N ILE A 193 15.31 6.48 22.53
CA ILE A 193 15.49 6.24 21.10
C ILE A 193 14.20 6.53 20.34
N LEU A 194 14.24 7.54 19.47
CA LEU A 194 13.11 7.98 18.64
C LEU A 194 13.53 8.08 17.17
N SER A 195 12.55 8.05 16.26
CA SER A 195 12.78 8.37 14.85
C SER A 195 12.95 9.87 14.68
N ARG A 196 14.20 10.32 14.49
CA ARG A 196 14.55 11.74 14.38
C ARG A 196 14.87 12.14 12.94
N PRO A 197 14.52 13.37 12.51
CA PRO A 197 15.03 13.92 11.27
C PRO A 197 16.55 14.10 11.35
N MET A 198 17.22 13.84 10.23
CA MET A 198 18.65 14.09 10.03
C MET A 198 18.81 15.25 9.02
N TRP A 199 19.94 15.35 8.33
CA TRP A 199 20.23 16.47 7.42
C TRP A 199 20.29 16.04 5.93
N PRO A 200 19.17 15.62 5.30
CA PRO A 200 19.13 15.36 3.88
C PRO A 200 19.02 16.67 3.09
N ASN A 201 19.95 16.95 2.18
CA ASN A 201 19.86 18.11 1.27
C ASN A 201 19.45 17.72 -0.15
N THR A 202 19.00 16.49 -0.36
CA THR A 202 18.82 15.89 -1.68
C THR A 202 17.43 15.29 -1.80
N SER A 203 16.63 15.79 -2.73
CA SER A 203 15.30 15.26 -3.06
C SER A 203 14.93 15.64 -4.49
N ILE A 204 13.94 14.93 -5.03
CA ILE A 204 13.44 15.10 -6.38
C ILE A 204 12.01 15.63 -6.32
N ILE A 205 11.69 16.57 -7.20
CA ILE A 205 10.31 16.96 -7.51
C ILE A 205 9.95 16.39 -8.88
N PHE A 206 8.87 15.62 -8.93
CA PHE A 206 8.35 15.10 -10.18
C PHE A 206 7.32 16.08 -10.77
N VAL A 207 7.44 16.37 -12.06
CA VAL A 207 6.58 17.32 -12.77
C VAL A 207 6.13 16.75 -14.12
N SER A 208 5.20 17.43 -14.80
CA SER A 208 4.87 17.10 -16.18
C SER A 208 6.01 17.51 -17.13
N GLN A 209 6.12 16.82 -18.27
CA GLN A 209 7.10 17.18 -19.30
C GLN A 209 6.88 18.61 -19.83
N SER A 210 5.63 19.04 -20.04
CA SER A 210 5.29 20.41 -20.47
C SER A 210 5.80 21.46 -19.49
N SER A 211 5.72 21.22 -18.17
CA SER A 211 6.25 22.17 -17.17
C SER A 211 7.76 22.42 -17.31
N VAL A 212 8.51 21.45 -17.85
CA VAL A 212 9.94 21.59 -18.15
C VAL A 212 10.15 22.27 -19.49
N ASP A 213 9.46 21.80 -20.54
CA ASP A 213 9.62 22.29 -21.91
C ASP A 213 9.22 23.77 -22.05
N ASP A 214 8.15 24.18 -21.36
CA ASP A 214 7.65 25.56 -21.33
C ASP A 214 8.46 26.47 -20.38
N GLY A 215 9.45 25.92 -19.66
CA GLY A 215 10.30 26.65 -18.72
C GLY A 215 9.60 27.12 -17.43
N VAL A 216 8.32 26.80 -17.23
CA VAL A 216 7.50 27.26 -16.10
C VAL A 216 8.12 26.86 -14.76
N ILE A 217 8.59 25.61 -14.63
CA ILE A 217 9.16 25.12 -13.38
C ILE A 217 10.42 25.91 -12.96
N GLY A 218 11.17 26.45 -13.92
CA GLY A 218 12.35 27.28 -13.68
C GLY A 218 12.01 28.63 -13.03
N THR A 219 10.77 29.10 -13.18
CA THR A 219 10.32 30.38 -12.60
C THR A 219 10.10 30.32 -11.08
N TYR A 220 9.97 29.11 -10.51
CA TYR A 220 9.62 28.92 -9.10
C TYR A 220 10.83 28.90 -8.16
N ASP A 221 12.04 29.12 -8.67
CA ASP A 221 13.31 29.07 -7.93
C ASP A 221 13.50 27.79 -7.08
N ILE A 222 12.98 26.66 -7.57
CA ILE A 222 13.05 25.39 -6.87
C ILE A 222 14.49 24.86 -6.87
N LYS A 223 15.05 24.66 -5.67
CA LYS A 223 16.41 24.13 -5.50
C LYS A 223 16.50 22.60 -5.58
N LYS A 224 15.37 21.90 -5.49
CA LYS A 224 15.33 20.43 -5.61
C LYS A 224 15.56 20.02 -7.07
N ARG A 225 16.13 18.84 -7.26
CA ARG A 225 16.26 18.23 -8.59
C ARG A 225 14.86 18.04 -9.19
N VAL A 226 14.64 18.56 -10.40
CA VAL A 226 13.37 18.42 -11.13
C VAL A 226 13.48 17.22 -12.07
N GLU A 227 12.48 16.34 -12.07
CA GLU A 227 12.40 15.20 -12.99
C GLU A 227 11.01 15.12 -13.64
N PRO A 228 10.91 15.12 -14.98
CA PRO A 228 9.62 14.92 -15.62
C PRO A 228 9.17 13.45 -15.52
N VAL A 229 7.88 13.21 -15.26
CA VAL A 229 7.29 11.87 -15.33
C VAL A 229 7.24 11.37 -16.78
N LYS A 230 7.38 10.05 -16.97
CA LYS A 230 7.48 9.44 -18.30
C LYS A 230 6.56 8.22 -18.41
N ASN A 231 6.06 7.98 -19.62
CA ASN A 231 5.33 6.75 -19.99
C ASN A 231 4.04 6.45 -19.17
N CYS A 232 3.25 7.45 -18.80
CA CYS A 232 2.01 7.24 -18.05
C CYS A 232 0.81 6.78 -18.91
N ARG A 233 1.00 6.56 -20.23
CA ARG A 233 -0.09 6.28 -21.18
C ARG A 233 0.06 4.95 -21.93
N ASN A 234 1.28 4.43 -22.07
CA ASN A 234 1.56 3.16 -22.75
C ASN A 234 1.86 2.06 -21.74
N ILE A 235 1.15 2.08 -20.61
CA ILE A 235 1.24 1.07 -19.56
C ILE A 235 -0.14 0.46 -19.31
N GLY A 236 -0.16 -0.82 -18.99
CA GLY A 236 -1.34 -1.59 -18.62
C GLY A 236 -1.11 -2.47 -17.41
N LYS A 237 -2.10 -3.28 -17.07
CA LYS A 237 -2.06 -4.23 -15.95
C LYS A 237 -0.88 -5.21 -16.08
N GLU A 238 -0.53 -5.60 -17.31
CA GLU A 238 0.62 -6.47 -17.61
C GLU A 238 1.98 -5.88 -17.18
N ASP A 239 2.09 -4.56 -17.05
CA ASP A 239 3.34 -3.92 -16.61
C ASP A 239 3.56 -4.00 -15.09
N MET A 240 2.51 -4.35 -14.33
CA MET A 240 2.54 -4.41 -12.87
C MET A 240 3.32 -5.63 -12.38
N LYS A 241 4.51 -5.38 -11.84
CA LYS A 241 5.46 -6.44 -11.46
C LYS A 241 4.86 -7.36 -10.40
N PHE A 242 4.83 -8.64 -10.73
CA PHE A 242 4.30 -9.74 -9.92
C PHE A 242 2.80 -9.64 -9.59
N ASN A 243 2.07 -8.68 -10.21
CA ASN A 243 0.67 -8.37 -9.92
C ASN A 243 -0.08 -7.96 -11.20
N ASP A 244 0.07 -8.76 -12.24
CA ASP A 244 -0.48 -8.57 -13.59
C ASP A 244 -1.74 -9.40 -13.86
N THR A 245 -2.24 -10.12 -12.85
CA THR A 245 -3.34 -11.06 -13.03
C THR A 245 -4.66 -10.32 -13.29
N MET A 246 -5.39 -10.75 -14.32
CA MET A 246 -6.69 -10.19 -14.72
C MET A 246 -7.74 -11.31 -14.69
N PRO A 247 -8.24 -11.68 -13.49
CA PRO A 247 -9.29 -12.68 -13.41
C PRO A 247 -10.58 -12.13 -13.99
N LYS A 248 -11.41 -12.99 -14.58
CA LYS A 248 -12.80 -12.63 -14.89
C LYS A 248 -13.55 -12.43 -13.57
N MET A 249 -14.08 -11.24 -13.36
CA MET A 249 -14.74 -10.89 -12.11
C MET A 249 -16.24 -11.09 -12.20
N HIS A 250 -16.84 -11.50 -11.08
CA HIS A 250 -18.30 -11.46 -10.88
C HIS A 250 -18.57 -10.99 -9.46
N VAL A 251 -19.54 -10.08 -9.31
CA VAL A 251 -20.02 -9.62 -8.01
C VAL A 251 -21.53 -9.75 -8.04
N ASP A 252 -22.07 -10.55 -7.12
CA ASP A 252 -23.52 -10.70 -6.99
C ASP A 252 -24.13 -9.38 -6.47
N PRO A 253 -25.16 -8.82 -7.12
CA PRO A 253 -25.72 -7.52 -6.73
C PRO A 253 -26.52 -7.56 -5.41
N GLU A 254 -27.01 -8.73 -4.99
CA GLU A 254 -27.85 -8.89 -3.81
C GLU A 254 -27.03 -9.37 -2.61
N ILE A 255 -26.33 -10.49 -2.76
CA ILE A 255 -25.54 -11.09 -1.66
C ILE A 255 -24.06 -10.68 -1.68
N GLN A 256 -23.63 -9.88 -2.67
CA GLN A 256 -22.32 -9.22 -2.72
C GLN A 256 -21.10 -10.16 -2.76
N THR A 257 -21.35 -11.46 -2.96
CA THR A 257 -20.32 -12.48 -3.15
C THR A 257 -19.45 -12.13 -4.35
N VAL A 258 -18.13 -12.19 -4.17
CA VAL A 258 -17.16 -11.88 -5.21
C VAL A 258 -16.50 -13.16 -5.69
N GLU A 259 -16.46 -13.34 -7.00
CA GLU A 259 -15.78 -14.45 -7.65
C GLU A 259 -14.68 -13.95 -8.61
N ALA A 260 -13.56 -14.67 -8.64
CA ALA A 260 -12.48 -14.51 -9.60
C ALA A 260 -12.31 -15.82 -10.37
N ASN A 261 -12.54 -15.79 -11.70
CA ASN A 261 -12.55 -16.99 -12.55
C ASN A 261 -13.50 -18.10 -12.06
N GLY A 262 -14.66 -17.72 -11.51
CA GLY A 262 -15.66 -18.65 -10.97
C GLY A 262 -15.29 -19.26 -9.61
N MET A 263 -14.21 -18.79 -8.98
CA MET A 263 -13.82 -19.18 -7.62
C MET A 263 -14.21 -18.06 -6.65
N VAL A 264 -14.94 -18.40 -5.61
CA VAL A 264 -15.32 -17.45 -4.55
C VAL A 264 -14.07 -16.91 -3.84
N CYS A 265 -13.97 -15.59 -3.79
CA CYS A 265 -12.91 -14.86 -3.10
C CYS A 265 -13.34 -14.56 -1.67
N ASP A 266 -13.23 -15.55 -0.78
CA ASP A 266 -13.56 -15.41 0.64
C ASP A 266 -12.31 -15.48 1.54
N ALA A 267 -12.40 -14.83 2.70
CA ALA A 267 -11.35 -14.80 3.71
C ALA A 267 -11.95 -14.48 5.09
N ASP A 268 -11.77 -15.36 6.06
CA ASP A 268 -12.23 -15.13 7.43
C ASP A 268 -11.54 -13.89 8.05
N PRO A 269 -12.21 -13.12 8.91
CA PRO A 269 -11.56 -12.06 9.67
C PRO A 269 -10.51 -12.66 10.61
N ILE A 270 -9.33 -12.03 10.69
CA ILE A 270 -8.31 -12.43 11.66
C ILE A 270 -8.47 -11.65 12.98
N ASP A 271 -8.24 -12.33 14.10
CA ASP A 271 -8.41 -11.79 15.46
C ASP A 271 -7.16 -11.03 15.96
N THR A 272 -5.98 -11.48 15.55
CA THR A 272 -4.69 -10.98 15.99
C THR A 272 -3.75 -10.78 14.80
N LEU A 273 -2.88 -9.77 14.89
CA LEU A 273 -1.90 -9.47 13.86
C LEU A 273 -0.51 -9.31 14.49
N PRO A 274 0.56 -9.78 13.82
CA PRO A 274 1.92 -9.52 14.25
C PRO A 274 2.24 -8.03 14.11
N LEU A 275 3.38 -7.58 14.64
CA LEU A 275 3.87 -6.20 14.45
C LEU A 275 2.91 -5.09 14.94
N CYS A 276 1.98 -5.43 15.83
CA CYS A 276 1.02 -4.51 16.45
C CYS A 276 1.43 -4.15 17.89
N GLN A 277 0.75 -4.70 18.89
CA GLN A 277 0.89 -4.35 20.31
C GLN A 277 2.32 -4.50 20.86
N ASP A 278 3.10 -5.43 20.31
CA ASP A 278 4.50 -5.64 20.71
C ASP A 278 5.44 -4.49 20.32
N TYR A 279 5.04 -3.65 19.35
CA TYR A 279 5.90 -2.63 18.75
C TYR A 279 5.44 -1.21 19.02
N PHE A 280 4.17 -0.98 19.32
CA PHE A 280 3.61 0.36 19.50
C PHE A 280 3.23 0.61 20.95
N ILE A 281 3.50 1.84 21.42
CA ILE A 281 3.12 2.26 22.77
C ILE A 281 1.60 2.52 22.84
N TYR A 282 1.00 2.91 21.71
CA TYR A 282 -0.43 3.18 21.51
C TYR A 282 -0.86 2.63 20.15
#